data_AF-K2HFP0-F1
#
_entry.id   AF-K2HFP0-F1
#
_cell.length_a   1.000
_cell.length_b   1.000
_cell.length_c   1.000
_cell.angle_alpha   90.00
_cell.angle_beta   90.00
_cell.angle_gamma   90.00
#
_symmetry.space_group_name_H-M   'P 1'
#
loop_
_entity.id
_entity.type
_entity.pdbx_description
1 polymer ?
#
loop_
_entity_poly.entity_id
_entity_poly.type
_entity_poly.pdbx_seq_one_letter_code
_entity_poly.pdbx_strand_id
1 'polypeptide(L)'
;MTQQEDTILCVSINEQKSYIGIGTINGFYIFDINNTSKAIFHESIGGVGLIELKGESQYLLLVGGGPNPFESPSVACLYDLNDHHFVPGNKYSYARAIRRIRMTKKDTFIALENNIDVYCEGKVPTTFDTYDNPNGLFSVNYNSRKFAYPSITEGTITIHDLDNKTDVAVISAHEHSIYTLSPSFDSTIVTVSENGTLVRIWETTSGTLLKEFRRGMNPAHVYCVALSDDGKLVALHSENGTIHVFSLTEDIKNQIGWVAKGIGSVKWWFGVENNVSDYASLIIHGILPKTQTELYFLQSAYYKIGCLLLLLFIIIFIICK
;
A
#
# COMPACT_ATOMS: atom_id res chain seq x y z
N MET A 1 17.23 -31.79 -4.23
CA MET A 1 17.37 -30.49 -4.92
C MET A 1 16.88 -29.44 -3.96
N THR A 2 17.79 -28.65 -3.39
CA THR A 2 17.43 -27.49 -2.56
C THR A 2 16.67 -26.51 -3.43
N GLN A 3 15.39 -26.24 -3.13
CA GLN A 3 14.68 -25.11 -3.73
C GLN A 3 15.54 -23.88 -3.49
N GLN A 4 15.99 -23.26 -4.58
CA GLN A 4 16.66 -21.97 -4.51
C GLN A 4 15.62 -20.98 -3.97
N GLU A 5 15.89 -20.40 -2.80
CA GLU A 5 14.95 -19.48 -2.17
C GLU A 5 14.81 -18.21 -3.03
N ASP A 6 13.63 -18.03 -3.61
CA ASP A 6 13.28 -16.88 -4.42
C ASP A 6 13.05 -15.67 -3.50
N THR A 7 14.02 -14.78 -3.44
CA THR A 7 13.91 -13.53 -2.68
C THR A 7 12.80 -12.66 -3.25
N ILE A 8 11.81 -12.31 -2.41
CA ILE A 8 10.71 -11.40 -2.77
C ILE A 8 11.27 -9.98 -2.95
N LEU A 9 10.75 -9.26 -3.94
CA LEU A 9 11.08 -7.85 -4.20
C LEU A 9 9.89 -6.94 -4.00
N CYS A 10 8.70 -7.39 -4.39
CA CYS A 10 7.47 -6.63 -4.25
C CYS A 10 6.25 -7.53 -4.11
N VAL A 11 5.17 -6.94 -3.62
CA VAL A 11 3.87 -7.58 -3.56
C VAL A 11 2.82 -6.52 -3.87
N SER A 12 1.79 -6.90 -4.61
CA SER A 12 0.63 -6.06 -4.87
C SER A 12 -0.66 -6.87 -4.75
N ILE A 13 -1.74 -6.17 -4.43
CA ILE A 13 -3.10 -6.71 -4.39
C ILE A 13 -3.87 -5.98 -5.48
N ASN A 14 -4.64 -6.72 -6.28
CA ASN A 14 -5.43 -6.11 -7.34
C ASN A 14 -6.58 -5.26 -6.79
N GLU A 15 -7.16 -4.43 -7.66
CA GLU A 15 -8.28 -3.53 -7.36
C GLU A 15 -9.43 -4.19 -6.56
N GLN A 16 -9.83 -5.40 -6.95
CA GLN A 16 -10.95 -6.12 -6.33
C GLN A 16 -10.56 -6.92 -5.07
N LYS A 17 -9.28 -6.86 -4.66
CA LYS A 17 -8.71 -7.68 -3.59
C LYS A 17 -8.93 -9.18 -3.78
N SER A 18 -8.99 -9.66 -5.01
CA SER A 18 -9.16 -11.09 -5.34
C SER A 18 -7.83 -11.82 -5.56
N TYR A 19 -6.78 -11.10 -5.95
CA TYR A 19 -5.49 -11.68 -6.30
C TYR A 19 -4.32 -10.94 -5.67
N ILE A 20 -3.27 -11.71 -5.38
CA ILE A 20 -1.99 -11.22 -4.86
C ILE A 20 -0.93 -11.53 -5.91
N GLY A 21 -0.24 -10.49 -6.40
CA GLY A 21 0.96 -10.62 -7.21
C GLY A 21 2.21 -10.49 -6.35
N ILE A 22 3.17 -11.39 -6.51
CA ILE A 22 4.46 -11.37 -5.82
C ILE A 22 5.56 -11.35 -6.87
N GLY A 23 6.37 -10.29 -6.91
CA GLY A 23 7.58 -10.22 -7.71
C GLY A 23 8.79 -10.72 -6.91
N THR A 24 9.65 -11.50 -7.54
CA THR A 24 10.87 -12.07 -6.95
C THR A 24 12.09 -11.69 -7.77
N ILE A 25 13.28 -12.04 -7.30
CA ILE A 25 14.54 -11.88 -8.05
C ILE A 25 14.63 -12.72 -9.33
N ASN A 26 13.78 -13.74 -9.49
CA ASN A 26 13.82 -14.67 -10.62
C ASN A 26 12.53 -14.66 -11.47
N GLY A 27 11.47 -13.99 -11.03
CA GLY A 27 10.21 -13.97 -11.76
C GLY A 27 9.07 -13.39 -10.94
N PHE A 28 7.88 -13.94 -11.11
CA PHE A 28 6.72 -13.57 -10.30
C PHE A 28 5.75 -14.74 -10.09
N TYR A 29 4.84 -14.54 -9.15
CA TYR A 29 3.79 -15.47 -8.77
C TYR A 29 2.46 -14.72 -8.61
N ILE A 30 1.36 -15.36 -9.01
CA ILE A 30 0.00 -14.89 -8.72
C ILE A 30 -0.68 -15.90 -7.80
N PHE A 31 -1.38 -15.42 -6.79
CA PHE A 31 -2.17 -16.21 -5.83
C PHE A 31 -3.61 -15.70 -5.79
N ASP A 32 -4.55 -16.62 -5.57
CA ASP A 32 -5.91 -16.28 -5.16
C ASP A 32 -5.88 -15.92 -3.67
N ILE A 33 -6.50 -14.79 -3.30
CA ILE A 33 -6.55 -14.35 -1.90
C ILE A 33 -7.27 -15.35 -0.99
N ASN A 34 -8.25 -16.08 -1.54
CA ASN A 34 -9.05 -17.06 -0.81
C ASN A 34 -8.31 -18.39 -0.65
N ASN A 35 -7.26 -18.61 -1.44
CA ASN A 35 -6.44 -19.82 -1.38
C ASN A 35 -4.96 -19.50 -1.65
N THR A 36 -4.29 -18.98 -0.63
CA THR A 36 -2.87 -18.60 -0.69
C THR A 36 -1.90 -19.78 -0.53
N SER A 37 -2.41 -21.00 -0.34
CA SER A 37 -1.57 -22.20 -0.15
C SER A 37 -0.76 -22.58 -1.39
N LYS A 38 -1.22 -22.15 -2.58
CA LYS A 38 -0.58 -22.46 -3.86
C LYS A 38 -0.75 -21.30 -4.83
N ALA A 39 0.33 -20.98 -5.54
CA ALA A 39 0.28 -20.03 -6.65
C ALA A 39 -0.61 -20.58 -7.77
N ILE A 40 -1.49 -19.75 -8.31
CA ILE A 40 -2.31 -20.05 -9.49
C ILE A 40 -1.53 -19.83 -10.79
N PHE A 41 -0.47 -19.01 -10.73
CA PHE A 41 0.41 -18.72 -11.86
C PHE A 41 1.84 -18.46 -11.37
N HIS A 42 2.83 -18.85 -12.15
CA HIS A 42 4.24 -18.56 -11.93
C HIS A 42 4.97 -18.47 -13.26
N GLU A 43 5.82 -17.45 -13.40
CA GLU A 43 6.70 -17.30 -14.56
C GLU A 43 8.11 -16.88 -14.12
N SER A 44 9.13 -17.49 -14.73
CA SER A 44 10.55 -17.20 -14.48
C SER A 44 11.13 -16.34 -15.60
N ILE A 45 11.00 -15.02 -15.47
CA ILE A 45 11.41 -14.05 -16.50
C ILE A 45 12.64 -13.21 -16.10
N GLY A 46 13.20 -13.43 -14.91
CA GLY A 46 14.14 -12.52 -14.26
C GLY A 46 13.43 -11.61 -13.25
N GLY A 47 14.19 -10.76 -12.58
CA GLY A 47 13.72 -10.05 -11.39
C GLY A 47 12.59 -9.05 -11.66
N VAL A 48 11.50 -9.16 -10.91
CA VAL A 48 10.31 -8.31 -10.99
C VAL A 48 10.24 -7.42 -9.76
N GLY A 49 10.49 -6.13 -9.96
CA GLY A 49 10.55 -5.12 -8.89
C GLY A 49 9.22 -4.46 -8.59
N LEU A 50 8.29 -4.40 -9.54
CA LEU A 50 6.91 -3.95 -9.34
C LEU A 50 5.96 -4.83 -10.18
N ILE A 51 4.80 -5.14 -9.60
CA ILE A 51 3.75 -5.94 -10.22
C ILE A 51 2.39 -5.32 -9.93
N GLU A 52 1.54 -5.23 -10.94
CA GLU A 52 0.15 -4.77 -10.79
C GLU A 52 -0.77 -5.51 -11.75
N LEU A 53 -1.86 -6.09 -11.24
CA LEU A 53 -2.89 -6.72 -12.06
C LEU A 53 -3.91 -5.68 -12.50
N LYS A 54 -4.29 -5.74 -13.78
CA LYS A 54 -5.38 -4.94 -14.32
C LYS A 54 -6.73 -5.57 -13.94
N GLY A 55 -7.22 -5.26 -12.75
CA GLY A 55 -8.48 -5.80 -12.23
C GLY A 55 -8.48 -7.33 -12.14
N GLU A 56 -9.52 -7.97 -12.69
CA GLU A 56 -9.61 -9.44 -12.85
C GLU A 56 -9.27 -9.91 -14.28
N SER A 57 -8.58 -9.07 -15.06
CA SER A 57 -8.17 -9.45 -16.42
C SER A 57 -6.89 -10.28 -16.45
N GLN A 58 -6.56 -10.82 -17.62
CA GLN A 58 -5.31 -11.53 -17.90
C GLN A 58 -4.06 -10.63 -17.95
N TYR A 59 -4.19 -9.32 -17.77
CA TYR A 59 -3.08 -8.38 -18.00
C TYR A 59 -2.40 -7.95 -16.70
N LEU A 60 -1.08 -7.96 -16.75
CA LEU A 60 -0.18 -7.45 -15.71
C LEU A 60 0.63 -6.29 -16.24
N LEU A 61 0.90 -5.29 -15.41
CA LEU A 61 1.97 -4.34 -15.63
C LEU A 61 3.13 -4.69 -14.72
N LEU A 62 4.30 -4.87 -15.32
CA LEU A 62 5.52 -5.31 -14.65
C LEU A 62 6.63 -4.29 -14.84
N VAL A 63 7.44 -4.07 -13.80
CA VAL A 63 8.71 -3.32 -13.89
C VAL A 63 9.83 -4.22 -13.37
N GLY A 64 10.96 -4.25 -14.08
CA GLY A 64 12.11 -5.04 -13.66
C GLY A 64 12.73 -4.52 -12.36
N GLY A 65 13.26 -5.43 -11.53
CA GLY A 65 13.95 -5.07 -10.30
C GLY A 65 14.88 -6.17 -9.79
N GLY A 66 15.58 -5.89 -8.69
CA GLY A 66 16.57 -6.82 -8.13
C GLY A 66 17.89 -6.83 -8.92
N PRO A 67 18.76 -7.81 -8.64
CA PRO A 67 20.12 -7.85 -9.20
C PRO A 67 20.15 -8.19 -10.70
N ASN A 68 19.19 -8.99 -11.18
CA ASN A 68 19.08 -9.43 -12.57
C ASN A 68 17.65 -9.19 -13.09
N PRO A 69 17.26 -7.93 -13.34
CA PRO A 69 15.89 -7.61 -13.69
C PRO A 69 15.55 -8.09 -15.12
N PHE A 70 14.29 -8.47 -15.37
CA PHE A 70 13.85 -8.91 -16.70
C PHE A 70 13.92 -7.78 -17.75
N GLU A 71 13.89 -6.54 -17.29
CA GLU A 71 13.91 -5.31 -18.09
C GLU A 71 14.47 -4.17 -17.22
N SER A 72 14.86 -3.04 -17.80
CA SER A 72 15.26 -1.85 -17.03
C SER A 72 14.19 -1.45 -15.99
N PRO A 73 14.57 -1.07 -14.75
CA PRO A 73 13.66 -0.48 -13.75
C PRO A 73 13.00 0.84 -14.18
N SER A 74 13.41 1.41 -15.32
CA SER A 74 12.80 2.59 -15.92
C SER A 74 11.75 2.29 -16.99
N VAL A 75 11.39 1.01 -17.18
CA VAL A 75 10.44 0.58 -18.20
C VAL A 75 9.36 -0.29 -17.56
N ALA A 76 8.10 0.10 -17.76
CA ALA A 76 6.95 -0.73 -17.42
C ALA A 76 6.43 -1.47 -18.65
N CYS A 77 6.24 -2.78 -18.53
CA CYS A 77 5.87 -3.68 -19.61
C CYS A 77 4.52 -4.34 -19.31
N LEU A 78 3.61 -4.33 -20.28
CA LEU A 78 2.37 -5.09 -20.20
C LEU A 78 2.64 -6.57 -20.53
N TYR A 79 2.19 -7.48 -19.68
CA TYR A 79 2.32 -8.93 -19.82
C TYR A 79 0.94 -9.56 -19.90
N ASP A 80 0.76 -10.50 -20.83
CA ASP A 80 -0.47 -11.29 -20.99
C ASP A 80 -0.27 -12.66 -20.33
N LEU A 81 -1.07 -12.94 -19.30
CA LEU A 81 -1.06 -14.20 -18.55
C LEU A 81 -1.54 -15.40 -19.36
N ASN A 82 -2.39 -15.21 -20.37
CA ASN A 82 -2.89 -16.32 -21.19
C ASN A 82 -1.87 -16.73 -22.25
N ASP A 83 -1.24 -15.75 -22.89
CA ASP A 83 -0.28 -15.99 -23.97
C ASP A 83 1.17 -16.17 -23.46
N HIS A 84 1.39 -16.00 -22.15
CA HIS A 84 2.69 -16.06 -21.48
C HIS A 84 3.76 -15.17 -22.14
N HIS A 85 3.36 -13.98 -22.58
CA HIS A 85 4.26 -13.08 -23.31
C HIS A 85 4.06 -11.61 -22.95
N PHE A 86 5.09 -10.81 -23.20
CA PHE A 86 4.96 -9.36 -23.19
C PHE A 86 4.19 -8.88 -24.41
N VAL A 87 3.19 -8.02 -24.19
CA VAL A 87 2.38 -7.43 -25.25
C VAL A 87 3.26 -6.48 -26.08
N PRO A 88 3.50 -6.75 -27.38
CA PRO A 88 4.41 -5.95 -28.19
C PRO A 88 3.98 -4.49 -28.30
N GLY A 89 4.91 -3.55 -28.11
CA GLY A 89 4.64 -2.11 -28.24
C GLY A 89 3.88 -1.46 -27.07
N ASN A 90 3.54 -2.22 -26.03
CA ASN A 90 2.90 -1.76 -24.79
C ASN A 90 3.93 -1.65 -23.67
N LYS A 91 4.94 -0.81 -23.92
CA LYS A 91 5.97 -0.43 -22.95
C LYS A 91 5.87 1.07 -22.65
N TYR A 92 6.11 1.43 -21.39
CA TYR A 92 6.20 2.80 -20.92
C TYR A 92 7.63 3.04 -20.44
N SER A 93 8.39 3.86 -21.19
CA SER A 93 9.82 4.04 -20.97
C SER A 93 10.14 5.43 -20.45
N TYR A 94 10.96 5.47 -19.40
CA TYR A 94 11.36 6.68 -18.71
C TYR A 94 12.88 6.80 -18.63
N ALA A 95 13.36 8.04 -18.46
CA ALA A 95 14.76 8.33 -18.23
C ALA A 95 15.22 7.98 -16.79
N ARG A 96 14.27 7.88 -15.85
CA ARG A 96 14.52 7.56 -14.44
C ARG A 96 13.74 6.30 -14.04
N ALA A 97 14.17 5.69 -12.94
CA ALA A 97 13.52 4.50 -12.41
C ALA A 97 12.06 4.80 -12.02
N ILE A 98 11.18 3.87 -12.37
CA ILE A 98 9.78 3.90 -11.96
C ILE A 98 9.70 3.51 -10.49
N ARG A 99 9.03 4.33 -9.69
CA ARG A 99 8.93 4.13 -8.23
C ARG A 99 7.69 3.35 -7.84
N ARG A 100 6.57 3.56 -8.55
CA ARG A 100 5.33 2.81 -8.35
C ARG A 100 4.51 2.77 -9.63
N ILE A 101 3.75 1.70 -9.78
CA ILE A 101 2.75 1.52 -10.82
C ILE A 101 1.39 1.21 -10.19
N ARG A 102 0.32 1.68 -10.83
CA ARG A 102 -1.06 1.23 -10.57
C ARG A 102 -1.82 1.16 -11.89
N MET A 103 -2.78 0.26 -11.97
CA MET A 103 -3.67 0.15 -13.11
C MET A 103 -5.11 0.06 -12.65
N THR A 104 -5.99 0.79 -13.33
CA THR A 104 -7.43 0.52 -13.33
C THR A 104 -7.81 -0.09 -14.66
N LYS A 105 -9.11 -0.38 -14.85
CA LYS A 105 -9.64 -0.79 -16.16
C LYS A 105 -9.35 0.24 -17.26
N LYS A 106 -9.33 1.53 -16.92
CA LYS A 106 -9.18 2.65 -17.87
C LYS A 106 -7.80 3.30 -17.82
N ASP A 107 -7.20 3.39 -16.65
CA ASP A 107 -6.07 4.28 -16.39
C ASP A 107 -4.82 3.50 -16.01
N THR A 108 -3.67 3.93 -16.53
CA THR A 108 -2.36 3.45 -16.07
C THR A 108 -1.62 4.60 -15.40
N PHE A 109 -1.19 4.38 -14.16
CA PHE A 109 -0.45 5.34 -13.35
C PHE A 109 0.99 4.90 -13.22
N ILE A 110 1.91 5.81 -13.50
CA ILE A 110 3.34 5.60 -13.34
C ILE A 110 3.91 6.74 -12.52
N ALA A 111 4.33 6.43 -11.29
CA ALA A 111 4.98 7.39 -10.42
C ALA A 111 6.50 7.30 -10.57
N LEU A 112 7.10 8.46 -10.81
CA LEU A 112 8.53 8.70 -10.72
C LEU A 112 8.85 9.33 -9.37
N GLU A 113 10.05 9.88 -9.26
CA GLU A 113 10.52 10.52 -8.03
C GLU A 113 9.82 11.85 -7.74
N ASN A 114 9.43 12.63 -8.76
CA ASN A 114 8.90 13.99 -8.57
C ASN A 114 7.62 14.25 -9.40
N ASN A 115 7.04 13.22 -10.02
CA ASN A 115 5.82 13.36 -10.79
C ASN A 115 5.11 12.01 -10.92
N ILE A 116 3.83 12.08 -11.27
CA ILE A 116 3.00 10.93 -11.60
C ILE A 116 2.41 11.17 -12.99
N ASP A 117 2.63 10.22 -13.88
CA ASP A 117 2.03 10.21 -15.21
C ASP A 117 0.80 9.31 -15.22
N VAL A 118 -0.30 9.83 -15.75
CA VAL A 118 -1.57 9.11 -15.89
C VAL A 118 -1.96 8.99 -17.36
N TYR A 119 -2.11 7.75 -17.81
CA TYR A 119 -2.52 7.39 -19.17
C TYR A 119 -3.99 6.96 -19.16
N CYS A 120 -4.90 7.85 -19.56
CA CYS A 120 -6.35 7.58 -19.54
C CYS A 120 -6.87 6.92 -20.83
N GLU A 121 -6.44 7.38 -22.02
CA GLU A 121 -6.98 6.91 -23.32
C GLU A 121 -5.97 7.07 -24.49
N GLY A 122 -4.69 6.81 -24.24
CA GLY A 122 -3.65 6.97 -25.27
C GLY A 122 -2.23 6.79 -24.75
N LYS A 123 -1.24 7.10 -25.60
CA LYS A 123 0.19 7.04 -25.26
C LYS A 123 0.77 8.34 -24.71
N VAL A 124 -0.02 9.42 -24.64
CA VAL A 124 0.42 10.69 -24.05
C VAL A 124 -0.15 10.77 -22.64
N PRO A 125 0.69 10.87 -21.60
CA PRO A 125 0.23 11.00 -20.24
C PRO A 125 -0.19 12.43 -19.92
N THR A 126 -1.10 12.57 -18.96
CA THR A 126 -1.19 13.78 -18.16
C THR A 126 -0.20 13.65 -17.01
N THR A 127 0.69 14.63 -16.87
CA THR A 127 1.71 14.66 -15.81
C THR A 127 1.24 15.51 -14.64
N PHE A 128 1.39 14.96 -13.44
CA PHE A 128 1.10 15.62 -12.17
C PHE A 128 2.38 15.75 -11.38
N ASP A 129 2.87 16.99 -11.23
CA ASP A 129 4.08 17.26 -10.47
C ASP A 129 3.83 17.04 -8.98
N THR A 130 4.83 16.47 -8.31
CA THR A 130 4.83 16.23 -6.87
C THR A 130 6.05 16.92 -6.25
N TYR A 131 5.99 17.14 -4.95
CA TYR A 131 7.19 17.28 -4.14
C TYR A 131 8.02 15.99 -4.21
N ASP A 132 9.13 15.91 -3.49
CA ASP A 132 9.93 14.70 -3.41
C ASP A 132 9.06 13.48 -3.04
N ASN A 133 8.99 12.53 -3.97
CA ASN A 133 8.19 11.32 -3.90
C ASN A 133 9.05 10.07 -4.18
N PRO A 134 10.09 9.80 -3.36
CA PRO A 134 11.07 8.74 -3.62
C PRO A 134 10.46 7.33 -3.63
N ASN A 135 9.28 7.15 -3.03
CA ASN A 135 8.56 5.88 -2.96
C ASN A 135 7.38 5.78 -3.97
N GLY A 136 7.21 6.79 -4.84
CA GLY A 136 6.11 6.86 -5.80
C GLY A 136 4.75 6.76 -5.12
N LEU A 137 4.59 7.42 -3.98
CA LEU A 137 3.37 7.42 -3.18
C LEU A 137 2.23 8.09 -3.95
N PHE A 138 1.14 7.34 -4.09
CA PHE A 138 -0.18 7.83 -4.47
C PHE A 138 -1.20 6.74 -4.18
N SER A 139 -2.47 7.10 -4.25
CA SER A 139 -3.60 6.21 -4.04
C SER A 139 -4.66 6.48 -5.09
N VAL A 140 -5.25 5.41 -5.61
CA VAL A 140 -6.33 5.48 -6.60
C VAL A 140 -7.63 5.03 -5.94
N ASN A 141 -8.70 5.81 -6.12
CA ASN A 141 -10.05 5.36 -5.91
C ASN A 141 -10.57 4.76 -7.22
N TYR A 142 -10.74 3.45 -7.20
CA TYR A 142 -11.14 2.67 -8.37
C TYR A 142 -12.61 2.87 -8.77
N ASN A 143 -13.49 3.31 -7.85
CA ASN A 143 -14.90 3.56 -8.15
C ASN A 143 -15.13 4.93 -8.79
N SER A 144 -14.42 5.95 -8.32
CA SER A 144 -14.71 7.35 -8.66
C SER A 144 -13.69 8.01 -9.61
N ARG A 145 -12.72 7.26 -10.17
CA ARG A 145 -11.56 7.77 -10.94
C ARG A 145 -10.91 9.02 -10.33
N LYS A 146 -10.89 9.06 -8.99
CA LYS A 146 -10.15 10.07 -8.23
C LYS A 146 -8.85 9.44 -7.76
N PHE A 147 -7.81 10.24 -7.63
CA PHE A 147 -6.58 9.78 -7.01
C PHE A 147 -5.99 10.86 -6.12
N ALA A 148 -5.30 10.42 -5.08
CA ALA A 148 -4.65 11.27 -4.10
C ALA A 148 -3.13 11.07 -4.17
N TYR A 149 -2.39 12.17 -4.15
CA TYR A 149 -0.94 12.16 -4.31
C TYR A 149 -0.29 13.32 -3.55
N PRO A 150 0.99 13.22 -3.17
CA PRO A 150 1.75 14.36 -2.63
C PRO A 150 1.73 15.52 -3.62
N SER A 151 1.33 16.70 -3.16
CA SER A 151 1.32 17.92 -3.97
C SER A 151 2.75 18.46 -4.16
N ILE A 152 2.91 19.55 -4.90
CA ILE A 152 4.22 20.22 -5.11
C ILE A 152 4.79 20.87 -3.84
N THR A 153 3.96 21.03 -2.80
CA THR A 153 4.36 21.57 -1.49
C THR A 153 4.51 20.43 -0.49
N GLU A 154 5.59 20.47 0.30
CA GLU A 154 5.86 19.48 1.34
C GLU A 154 4.66 19.31 2.29
N GLY A 155 4.41 18.06 2.69
CA GLY A 155 3.35 17.70 3.63
C GLY A 155 1.92 17.96 3.14
N THR A 156 1.76 18.39 1.89
CA THR A 156 0.47 18.65 1.26
C THR A 156 0.11 17.48 0.34
N ILE A 157 -1.17 17.11 0.30
CA ILE A 157 -1.71 16.18 -0.71
C ILE A 157 -2.72 16.89 -1.60
N THR A 158 -2.79 16.47 -2.85
CA THR A 158 -3.84 16.87 -3.79
C THR A 158 -4.73 15.66 -4.08
N ILE A 159 -6.04 15.87 -4.11
CA ILE A 159 -7.04 14.91 -4.58
C ILE A 159 -7.54 15.41 -5.92
N HIS A 160 -7.31 14.65 -6.98
CA HIS A 160 -7.66 15.02 -8.34
C HIS A 160 -8.72 14.10 -8.91
N ASP A 161 -9.68 14.67 -9.63
CA ASP A 161 -10.73 13.98 -10.35
C ASP A 161 -10.36 13.88 -11.83
N LEU A 162 -10.09 12.66 -12.30
CA LEU A 162 -9.66 12.42 -13.69
C LEU A 162 -10.81 12.54 -14.71
N ASP A 163 -12.07 12.40 -14.28
CA ASP A 163 -13.23 12.58 -15.14
C ASP A 163 -13.45 14.08 -15.42
N ASN A 164 -13.44 14.89 -14.35
CA ASN A 164 -13.65 16.33 -14.43
C ASN A 164 -12.37 17.11 -14.75
N LYS A 165 -11.20 16.49 -14.62
CA LYS A 165 -9.87 17.10 -14.79
C LYS A 165 -9.66 18.30 -13.85
N THR A 166 -10.09 18.15 -12.62
CA THR A 166 -10.06 19.20 -11.60
C THR A 166 -9.54 18.68 -10.27
N ASP A 167 -8.82 19.54 -9.57
CA ASP A 167 -8.48 19.27 -8.17
C ASP A 167 -9.74 19.44 -7.31
N VAL A 168 -10.11 18.36 -6.62
CA VAL A 168 -11.24 18.32 -5.69
C VAL A 168 -10.86 19.00 -4.38
N ALA A 169 -9.65 18.70 -3.88
CA ALA A 169 -9.14 19.25 -2.63
C ALA A 169 -7.60 19.31 -2.65
N VAL A 170 -7.05 20.34 -2.00
CA VAL A 170 -5.63 20.46 -1.68
C VAL A 170 -5.53 20.58 -0.17
N ILE A 171 -4.86 19.63 0.47
CA ILE A 171 -4.90 19.43 1.92
C ILE A 171 -3.48 19.58 2.47
N SER A 172 -3.23 20.61 3.27
CA SER A 172 -2.01 20.77 4.06
C SER A 172 -2.01 19.76 5.22
N ALA A 173 -1.72 18.50 4.88
CA ALA A 173 -1.99 17.38 5.75
C ALA A 173 -1.01 17.27 6.91
N HIS A 174 0.27 17.59 6.70
CA HIS A 174 1.33 17.51 7.71
C HIS A 174 2.36 18.63 7.48
N GLU A 175 3.18 18.91 8.50
CA GLU A 175 4.29 19.87 8.38
C GLU A 175 5.50 19.29 7.62
N HIS A 176 5.58 17.97 7.51
CA HIS A 176 6.67 17.24 6.89
C HIS A 176 6.12 16.36 5.77
N SER A 177 7.01 15.93 4.87
CA SER A 177 6.72 15.04 3.75
C SER A 177 5.81 13.85 4.12
N ILE A 178 4.92 13.50 3.19
CA ILE A 178 3.97 12.40 3.38
C ILE A 178 4.69 11.08 3.14
N TYR A 179 4.68 10.21 4.14
CA TYR A 179 5.37 8.92 4.06
C TYR A 179 4.44 7.79 3.61
N THR A 180 3.18 7.82 4.06
CA THR A 180 2.16 6.88 3.61
C THR A 180 0.78 7.52 3.60
N LEU A 181 -0.06 7.05 2.68
CA LEU A 181 -1.47 7.42 2.58
C LEU A 181 -2.29 6.19 2.17
N SER A 182 -3.53 6.13 2.64
CA SER A 182 -4.47 5.05 2.29
C SER A 182 -5.84 5.65 1.99
N PRO A 183 -6.47 5.26 0.87
CA PRO A 183 -7.83 5.69 0.56
C PRO A 183 -8.84 4.96 1.46
N SER A 184 -9.96 5.63 1.70
CA SER A 184 -11.27 5.00 1.87
C SER A 184 -12.01 5.09 0.56
N PHE A 185 -12.83 4.09 0.27
CA PHE A 185 -13.45 3.88 -1.05
C PHE A 185 -14.28 5.00 -1.64
N ASP A 186 -14.54 6.14 -0.97
CA ASP A 186 -15.07 7.36 -1.60
C ASP A 186 -14.90 8.66 -0.79
N SER A 187 -15.05 8.62 0.54
CA SER A 187 -15.23 9.85 1.34
C SER A 187 -14.05 10.26 2.22
N THR A 188 -13.10 9.36 2.50
CA THR A 188 -12.00 9.67 3.42
C THR A 188 -10.64 9.23 2.92
N ILE A 189 -9.59 9.85 3.45
CA ILE A 189 -8.21 9.46 3.21
C ILE A 189 -7.42 9.55 4.50
N VAL A 190 -6.59 8.55 4.76
CA VAL A 190 -5.67 8.53 5.90
C VAL A 190 -4.30 8.97 5.44
N THR A 191 -3.65 9.87 6.17
CA THR A 191 -2.29 10.35 5.88
C THR A 191 -1.39 10.26 7.10
N VAL A 192 -0.13 9.94 6.85
CA VAL A 192 0.94 9.89 7.85
C VAL A 192 2.21 10.47 7.24
N SER A 193 2.84 11.41 7.96
CA SER A 193 4.11 12.01 7.55
C SER A 193 5.33 11.15 7.89
N GLU A 194 6.50 11.57 7.44
CA GLU A 194 7.79 10.93 7.77
C GLU A 194 8.06 10.83 9.27
N ASN A 195 7.64 11.83 10.05
CA ASN A 195 7.71 11.80 11.52
C ASN A 195 6.82 10.68 12.09
N GLY A 196 5.69 10.40 11.43
CA GLY A 196 4.78 9.31 11.76
C GLY A 196 4.12 9.38 13.15
N THR A 197 4.26 10.47 13.88
CA THR A 197 3.73 10.63 15.25
C THR A 197 2.23 10.81 15.25
N LEU A 198 1.69 11.42 14.20
CA LEU A 198 0.27 11.68 13.99
C LEU A 198 -0.25 10.93 12.77
N VAL A 199 -1.47 10.45 12.90
CA VAL A 199 -2.25 9.82 11.84
C VAL A 199 -3.49 10.67 11.66
N ARG A 200 -3.69 11.22 10.47
CA ARG A 200 -4.78 12.14 10.20
C ARG A 200 -5.73 11.55 9.18
N ILE A 201 -7.02 11.77 9.38
CA ILE A 201 -8.09 11.31 8.51
C ILE A 201 -8.83 12.53 8.01
N TRP A 202 -8.98 12.61 6.70
CA TRP A 202 -9.54 13.75 6.01
C TRP A 202 -10.77 13.35 5.22
N GLU A 203 -11.72 14.26 5.09
CA GLU A 203 -12.78 14.14 4.09
C GLU A 203 -12.22 14.49 2.71
N THR A 204 -12.41 13.61 1.74
CA THR A 204 -11.82 13.74 0.39
C THR A 204 -12.46 14.86 -0.44
N THR A 205 -13.74 15.18 -0.19
CA THR A 205 -14.48 16.19 -0.97
C THR A 205 -14.21 17.61 -0.48
N SER A 206 -14.17 17.82 0.84
CA SER A 206 -13.99 19.16 1.42
C SER A 206 -12.55 19.45 1.84
N GLY A 207 -11.71 18.41 1.98
CA GLY A 207 -10.39 18.52 2.58
C GLY A 207 -10.40 18.75 4.09
N THR A 208 -11.54 18.58 4.76
CA THR A 208 -11.64 18.81 6.21
C THR A 208 -10.97 17.70 7.01
N LEU A 209 -10.31 18.08 8.11
CA LEU A 209 -9.76 17.13 9.07
C LEU A 209 -10.90 16.52 9.88
N LEU A 210 -11.14 15.22 9.71
CA LEU A 210 -12.17 14.49 10.45
C LEU A 210 -11.65 14.00 11.79
N LYS A 211 -10.44 13.41 11.80
CA LYS A 211 -9.84 12.81 13.00
C LYS A 211 -8.32 12.91 12.97
N GLU A 212 -7.74 13.00 14.16
CA GLU A 212 -6.30 12.92 14.39
C GLU A 212 -6.03 11.90 15.51
N PHE A 213 -5.10 10.99 15.27
CA PHE A 213 -4.65 10.02 16.26
C PHE A 213 -3.16 10.19 16.51
N ARG A 214 -2.77 10.14 17.79
CA ARG A 214 -1.36 10.09 18.17
C ARG A 214 -0.91 8.64 18.25
N ARG A 215 0.01 8.26 17.37
CA ARG A 215 0.64 6.92 17.35
C ARG A 215 1.65 6.75 18.48
N GLY A 216 2.40 7.81 18.80
CA GLY A 216 3.37 7.81 19.90
C GLY A 216 3.99 9.19 20.13
N MET A 217 4.82 9.30 21.17
CA MET A 217 5.57 10.55 21.45
C MET A 217 6.76 10.72 20.52
N ASN A 218 7.45 9.62 20.19
CA ASN A 218 8.68 9.65 19.40
C ASN A 218 8.41 9.42 17.91
N PRO A 219 9.13 10.13 17.01
CA PRO A 219 9.09 9.86 15.59
C PRO A 219 9.41 8.41 15.26
N ALA A 220 8.78 7.89 14.21
CA ALA A 220 9.10 6.59 13.60
C ALA A 220 8.42 6.48 12.24
N HIS A 221 9.08 5.81 11.31
CA HIS A 221 8.50 5.55 10.00
C HIS A 221 7.30 4.61 10.10
N VAL A 222 6.18 5.00 9.48
CA VAL A 222 4.96 4.19 9.41
C VAL A 222 4.90 3.56 8.03
N TYR A 223 5.35 2.31 7.92
CA TYR A 223 5.49 1.64 6.62
C TYR A 223 4.18 1.44 5.89
N CYS A 224 3.07 1.29 6.61
CA CYS A 224 1.76 1.11 6.04
C CYS A 224 0.66 1.60 6.97
N VAL A 225 -0.44 2.01 6.35
CA VAL A 225 -1.70 2.35 7.01
C VAL A 225 -2.83 1.76 6.17
N ALA A 226 -3.85 1.22 6.82
CA ALA A 226 -5.02 0.64 6.19
C ALA A 226 -6.28 1.05 6.95
N LEU A 227 -7.33 1.35 6.20
CA LEU A 227 -8.68 1.55 6.72
C LEU A 227 -9.50 0.27 6.49
N SER A 228 -10.35 -0.11 7.44
CA SER A 228 -11.30 -1.20 7.24
C SER A 228 -12.37 -0.82 6.21
N ASP A 229 -12.93 -1.81 5.52
CA ASP A 229 -13.92 -1.57 4.46
C ASP A 229 -15.22 -0.95 4.99
N ASP A 230 -15.54 -1.20 6.26
CA ASP A 230 -16.65 -0.55 6.96
C ASP A 230 -16.33 0.88 7.47
N GLY A 231 -15.09 1.35 7.27
CA GLY A 231 -14.63 2.67 7.67
C GLY A 231 -14.56 2.87 9.18
N LYS A 232 -14.53 1.80 9.99
CA LYS A 232 -14.56 1.90 11.45
C LYS A 232 -13.21 1.72 12.14
N LEU A 233 -12.20 1.18 11.46
CA LEU A 233 -10.89 0.91 12.04
C LEU A 233 -9.77 1.44 11.14
N VAL A 234 -8.76 2.02 11.75
CA VAL A 234 -7.47 2.30 11.09
C VAL A 234 -6.39 1.47 11.76
N ALA A 235 -5.69 0.67 10.97
CA ALA A 235 -4.52 -0.07 11.40
C ALA A 235 -3.26 0.51 10.76
N LEU A 236 -2.16 0.56 11.51
CA LEU A 236 -0.85 0.93 10.97
C LEU A 236 0.25 0.10 11.58
N HIS A 237 1.35 -0.03 10.85
CA HIS A 237 2.58 -0.68 11.31
C HIS A 237 3.76 0.27 11.18
N SER A 238 4.60 0.32 12.22
CA SER A 238 5.73 1.23 12.31
C SER A 238 7.06 0.50 12.47
N GLU A 239 8.15 1.22 12.25
CA GLU A 239 9.54 0.78 12.47
C GLU A 239 9.80 0.18 13.85
N ASN A 240 9.05 0.63 14.87
CA ASN A 240 9.17 0.11 16.22
C ASN A 240 8.62 -1.32 16.39
N GLY A 241 8.15 -1.96 15.31
CA GLY A 241 7.58 -3.30 15.33
C GLY A 241 6.22 -3.38 16.02
N THR A 242 5.57 -2.23 16.24
CA THR A 242 4.24 -2.12 16.84
C THR A 242 3.18 -1.90 15.77
N ILE A 243 2.07 -2.61 15.92
CA ILE A 243 0.84 -2.35 15.19
C ILE A 243 -0.07 -1.53 16.09
N HIS A 244 -0.56 -0.40 15.59
CA HIS A 244 -1.60 0.38 16.27
C HIS A 244 -2.91 0.21 15.52
N VAL A 245 -3.99 -0.03 16.26
CA VAL A 245 -5.35 -0.03 15.73
C VAL A 245 -6.15 1.05 16.45
N PHE A 246 -6.75 1.95 15.69
CA PHE A 246 -7.61 3.04 16.14
C PHE A 246 -9.04 2.79 15.71
N SER A 247 -9.99 3.06 16.60
CA SER A 247 -11.41 3.04 16.26
C SER A 247 -11.91 4.41 15.82
N LEU A 248 -12.72 4.41 14.77
CA LEU A 248 -13.40 5.56 14.22
C LEU A 248 -14.85 5.69 14.70
N THR A 249 -15.36 4.74 15.47
CA THR A 249 -16.70 4.81 16.08
C THR A 249 -16.60 4.63 17.59
N GLU A 250 -17.50 5.26 18.34
CA GLU A 250 -17.50 5.11 19.81
C GLU A 250 -17.94 3.71 20.24
N ASP A 251 -18.75 3.04 19.42
CA ASP A 251 -19.39 1.75 19.73
C ASP A 251 -18.42 0.56 19.80
N ILE A 252 -17.30 0.61 19.07
CA ILE A 252 -16.36 -0.51 19.02
C ILE A 252 -15.49 -0.58 20.29
N LYS A 253 -15.43 0.48 21.10
CA LYS A 253 -14.66 0.52 22.36
C LYS A 253 -14.94 -0.70 23.27
N ASN A 254 -16.14 -1.28 23.19
CA ASN A 254 -16.55 -2.44 23.99
C ASN A 254 -16.39 -3.82 23.31
N GLN A 255 -16.12 -3.90 22.00
CA GLN A 255 -16.07 -5.18 21.25
C GLN A 255 -14.65 -5.69 20.92
N ILE A 256 -13.61 -4.84 20.89
CA ILE A 256 -12.22 -5.24 20.51
C ILE A 256 -11.56 -6.20 21.53
N GLY A 257 -12.20 -6.48 22.68
CA GLY A 257 -11.69 -7.41 23.69
C GLY A 257 -11.45 -8.85 23.19
N TRP A 258 -11.97 -9.24 22.02
CA TRP A 258 -11.85 -10.61 21.49
C TRP A 258 -10.69 -10.83 20.49
N VAL A 259 -10.21 -9.81 19.78
CA VAL A 259 -9.27 -9.98 18.64
C VAL A 259 -7.84 -10.33 19.10
N ALA A 260 -7.52 -10.04 20.36
CA ALA A 260 -6.16 -10.06 20.89
C ALA A 260 -5.75 -11.36 21.62
N LYS A 261 -6.50 -12.47 21.49
CA LYS A 261 -6.19 -13.71 22.21
C LYS A 261 -5.18 -14.64 21.48
N GLY A 262 -4.75 -14.28 20.28
CA GLY A 262 -3.89 -15.12 19.42
C GLY A 262 -2.48 -14.61 19.12
N ILE A 263 -2.11 -13.38 19.52
CA ILE A 263 -0.84 -12.76 19.09
C ILE A 263 -0.16 -12.07 20.29
N GLY A 264 0.80 -12.75 20.94
CA GLY A 264 1.79 -12.12 21.83
C GLY A 264 1.25 -11.18 22.93
N SER A 265 2.15 -10.44 23.58
CA SER A 265 1.79 -9.53 24.68
C SER A 265 1.04 -8.31 24.15
N VAL A 266 -0.26 -8.30 24.32
CA VAL A 266 -1.13 -7.17 24.02
C VAL A 266 -1.08 -6.19 25.17
N LYS A 267 -0.65 -4.95 24.92
CA LYS A 267 -0.76 -3.85 25.88
C LYS A 267 -1.83 -2.88 25.43
N TRP A 268 -2.86 -2.75 26.25
CA TRP A 268 -3.86 -1.70 26.13
C TRP A 268 -3.29 -0.43 26.78
N TRP A 269 -3.33 0.68 26.06
CA TRP A 269 -3.09 1.99 26.66
C TRP A 269 -4.39 2.80 26.61
N PHE A 270 -4.95 3.06 27.79
CA PHE A 270 -6.03 4.02 27.99
C PHE A 270 -5.36 5.31 28.47
N GLY A 271 -5.21 6.28 27.58
CA GLY A 271 -4.70 7.59 27.98
C GLY A 271 -5.81 8.37 28.67
N VAL A 272 -5.69 8.57 29.97
CA VAL A 272 -6.40 9.66 30.68
C VAL A 272 -5.35 10.71 30.98
N GLU A 273 -5.33 11.80 30.21
CA GLU A 273 -4.76 13.07 30.64
C GLU A 273 -5.31 14.20 29.75
N ASN A 274 -6.30 14.89 30.32
CA ASN A 274 -6.83 16.23 30.04
C ASN A 274 -6.67 16.81 28.62
N ASN A 275 -7.82 16.93 27.93
CA ASN A 275 -8.10 17.72 26.72
C ASN A 275 -7.72 17.17 25.33
N VAL A 276 -7.50 15.87 25.18
CA VAL A 276 -7.63 15.21 23.87
C VAL A 276 -8.49 13.95 24.05
N SER A 277 -9.57 13.86 23.28
CA SER A 277 -10.66 12.88 23.39
C SER A 277 -10.22 11.43 23.62
N ASP A 278 -10.98 10.72 24.47
CA ASP A 278 -10.80 9.32 24.85
C ASP A 278 -10.65 8.37 23.65
N TYR A 279 -9.43 7.94 23.33
CA TYR A 279 -9.15 6.93 22.29
C TYR A 279 -8.85 5.56 22.92
N ALA A 280 -9.47 4.50 22.40
CA ALA A 280 -9.01 3.13 22.63
C ALA A 280 -7.96 2.81 21.56
N SER A 281 -6.72 2.57 21.98
CA SER A 281 -5.64 2.12 21.10
C SER A 281 -5.18 0.72 21.52
N LEU A 282 -5.14 -0.19 20.55
CA LEU A 282 -4.57 -1.53 20.74
C LEU A 282 -3.13 -1.52 20.21
N ILE A 283 -2.17 -1.79 21.09
CA ILE A 283 -0.77 -1.99 20.70
C ILE A 283 -0.49 -3.49 20.75
N ILE A 284 -0.28 -4.07 19.58
CA ILE A 284 0.15 -5.47 19.46
C ILE A 284 1.68 -5.45 19.40
N HIS A 285 2.34 -5.95 20.45
CA HIS A 285 3.77 -6.25 20.41
C HIS A 285 3.94 -7.64 19.79
N GLY A 286 4.47 -7.70 18.57
CA GLY A 286 4.86 -8.97 17.96
C GLY A 286 6.11 -9.53 18.63
N ILE A 287 5.97 -10.63 19.38
CA ILE A 287 7.08 -11.60 19.53
C ILE A 287 6.87 -12.59 18.38
N LEU A 288 7.77 -12.58 17.39
CA LEU A 288 7.83 -13.64 16.38
C LEU A 288 7.92 -15.00 17.11
N PRO A 289 6.99 -15.95 16.90
CA PRO A 289 7.05 -17.25 17.57
C PRO A 289 8.35 -17.96 17.17
N LYS A 290 9.20 -18.26 18.16
CA LYS A 290 10.49 -18.93 18.00
C LYS A 290 10.41 -20.45 17.77
N THR A 291 9.23 -21.01 17.55
CA THR A 291 9.05 -22.47 17.52
C THR A 291 8.45 -22.97 16.20
N GLN A 292 9.38 -23.31 15.30
CA GLN A 292 9.46 -24.52 14.47
C GLN A 292 8.16 -25.05 13.82
N THR A 293 8.01 -24.84 12.51
CA THR A 293 8.38 -25.83 11.43
C THR A 293 7.80 -25.42 10.05
N GLU A 294 6.91 -24.41 9.94
CA GLU A 294 6.31 -24.03 8.63
C GLU A 294 6.55 -22.56 8.20
N LEU A 295 7.45 -21.83 8.85
CA LEU A 295 7.69 -20.39 8.59
C LEU A 295 9.17 -20.07 8.29
N TYR A 296 9.90 -21.02 7.70
CA TYR A 296 11.31 -20.82 7.33
C TYR A 296 11.53 -19.95 6.08
N PHE A 297 10.48 -19.52 5.37
CA PHE A 297 10.58 -18.73 4.13
C PHE A 297 10.97 -17.24 4.31
N LEU A 298 11.22 -16.75 5.54
CA LEU A 298 11.22 -15.30 5.81
C LEU A 298 12.45 -14.77 6.56
N GLN A 299 13.61 -15.41 6.42
CA GLN A 299 14.82 -14.98 7.13
C GLN A 299 15.87 -14.23 6.30
N SER A 300 15.63 -13.93 5.01
CA SER A 300 16.65 -13.30 4.17
C SER A 300 16.12 -12.31 3.11
N ALA A 301 15.34 -11.30 3.52
CA ALA A 301 15.29 -9.99 2.83
C ALA A 301 14.70 -8.91 3.74
N TYR A 302 15.52 -7.93 4.08
CA TYR A 302 15.34 -7.01 5.20
C TYR A 302 14.07 -6.12 5.10
N TYR A 303 13.30 -6.13 6.21
CA TYR A 303 12.35 -5.14 6.75
C TYR A 303 11.17 -4.63 5.90
N LYS A 304 11.29 -4.41 4.58
CA LYS A 304 10.15 -3.95 3.74
C LYS A 304 9.14 -5.07 3.41
N ILE A 305 9.59 -6.31 3.28
CA ILE A 305 8.76 -7.45 2.84
C ILE A 305 8.09 -8.18 4.02
N GLY A 306 8.75 -8.23 5.18
CA GLY A 306 8.14 -8.74 6.42
C GLY A 306 6.89 -7.94 6.83
N CYS A 307 6.88 -6.64 6.54
CA CYS A 307 5.70 -5.78 6.71
C CYS A 307 4.52 -6.20 5.82
N LEU A 308 4.77 -6.85 4.68
CA LEU A 308 3.78 -7.12 3.64
C LEU A 308 3.06 -8.46 3.83
N LEU A 309 3.73 -9.46 4.39
CA LEU A 309 3.09 -10.68 4.90
C LEU A 309 2.30 -10.43 6.19
N LEU A 310 2.79 -9.52 7.05
CA LEU A 310 2.04 -9.03 8.19
C LEU A 310 0.85 -8.16 7.74
N LEU A 311 1.02 -7.37 6.66
CA LEU A 311 -0.06 -6.64 6.00
C LEU A 311 -1.13 -7.61 5.48
N LEU A 312 -0.72 -8.71 4.83
CA LEU A 312 -1.61 -9.77 4.37
C LEU A 312 -2.38 -10.36 5.55
N PHE A 313 -1.69 -10.68 6.65
CA PHE A 313 -2.33 -11.24 7.84
C PHE A 313 -3.29 -10.25 8.50
N ILE A 314 -2.91 -8.98 8.66
CA ILE A 314 -3.74 -7.95 9.30
C ILE A 314 -4.91 -7.55 8.40
N ILE A 315 -4.71 -7.44 7.08
CA ILE A 315 -5.78 -7.20 6.11
C ILE A 315 -6.75 -8.38 6.12
N ILE A 316 -6.27 -9.62 6.05
CA ILE A 316 -7.15 -10.80 6.11
C ILE A 316 -7.89 -10.88 7.46
N PHE A 317 -7.26 -10.52 8.58
CA PHE A 317 -7.90 -10.61 9.90
C PHE A 317 -8.80 -9.42 10.28
N ILE A 318 -8.52 -8.21 9.79
CA ILE A 318 -9.28 -6.99 10.10
C ILE A 318 -10.33 -6.68 9.02
N ILE A 319 -10.10 -7.09 7.77
CA ILE A 319 -10.96 -6.74 6.64
C ILE A 319 -11.90 -7.87 6.24
N CYS A 320 -11.54 -9.15 6.46
CA CYS A 320 -12.38 -10.29 6.04
C CYS A 320 -13.34 -10.83 7.13
N LYS A 321 -13.65 -10.08 8.19
CA LYS A 321 -14.70 -10.45 9.15
C LYS A 321 -15.44 -9.26 9.75
#